data_AF-A0A430HI18-F1
#
_entry.id   AF-A0A430HI18-F1
#
_cell.length_a   1.000
_cell.length_b   1.000
_cell.length_c   1.000
_cell.angle_alpha   90.00
_cell.angle_beta   90.00
_cell.angle_gamma   90.00
#
_symmetry.space_group_name_H-M   'P 1'
#
loop_
_entity.id
_entity.type
_entity.pdbx_description
1 polymer ?
#
loop_
_entity_poly.entity_id
_entity_poly.type
_entity_poly.pdbx_seq_one_letter_code
_entity_poly.pdbx_strand_id
1 'polypeptide(L)'
;MDDEKRILDAISSIALPDDIKKFDVKFSPDSTGMPAVWVNLHIDDDYHPSEAKIDRLGAARSAISDKLLSMELDSWPYIRLVTD
;
A
#
# COMPACT_ATOMS: atom_id res chain seq x y z
N MET A 1 -5.94 -12.50 12.29
CA MET A 1 -6.27 -13.24 11.05
C MET A 1 -7.37 -12.56 10.25
N ASP A 2 -8.34 -11.87 10.87
CA ASP A 2 -9.45 -11.23 10.12
C ASP A 2 -9.03 -9.96 9.36
N ASP A 3 -8.22 -9.09 9.99
CA ASP A 3 -7.79 -7.83 9.38
C ASP A 3 -6.91 -8.01 8.14
N GLU A 4 -6.04 -9.01 8.10
CA GLU A 4 -5.22 -9.29 6.92
C GLU A 4 -6.09 -9.56 5.70
N LYS A 5 -7.07 -10.45 5.82
CA LYS A 5 -7.98 -10.76 4.71
C LYS A 5 -8.80 -9.53 4.31
N ARG A 6 -9.32 -8.78 5.27
CA ARG A 6 -10.07 -7.54 5.01
C ARG A 6 -9.21 -6.52 4.24
N ILE A 7 -7.94 -6.36 4.61
CA ILE A 7 -6.99 -5.45 3.95
C ILE A 7 -6.70 -5.94 2.52
N LEU A 8 -6.40 -7.23 2.35
CA LEU A 8 -6.15 -7.82 1.04
C LEU A 8 -7.36 -7.66 0.10
N ASP A 9 -8.57 -7.94 0.59
CA ASP A 9 -9.82 -7.77 -0.17
C ASP A 9 -10.06 -6.29 -0.50
N ALA A 10 -9.80 -5.37 0.43
CA ALA A 10 -9.95 -3.94 0.21
C ALA A 10 -8.98 -3.40 -0.84
N ILE A 11 -7.70 -3.78 -0.79
CA ILE A 11 -6.70 -3.37 -1.79
C ILE A 11 -7.03 -3.99 -3.15
N SER A 12 -7.46 -5.26 -3.18
CA SER A 12 -7.82 -5.95 -4.43
C SER A 12 -9.06 -5.36 -5.11
N SER A 13 -9.89 -4.61 -4.38
CA SER A 13 -11.03 -3.87 -4.95
C SER A 13 -10.65 -2.56 -5.63
N ILE A 14 -9.39 -2.11 -5.49
CA ILE A 14 -8.87 -0.89 -6.09
C ILE A 14 -8.23 -1.23 -7.43
N ALA A 15 -8.56 -0.45 -8.46
CA ALA A 15 -7.87 -0.53 -9.74
C ALA A 15 -6.45 0.05 -9.59
N LEU A 16 -5.46 -0.83 -9.42
CA LEU A 16 -4.06 -0.44 -9.36
C LEU A 16 -3.53 -0.12 -10.77
N PRO A 17 -2.70 0.92 -10.94
CA PRO A 17 -2.05 1.20 -12.21
C PRO A 17 -1.08 0.08 -12.58
N ASP A 18 -0.86 -0.12 -13.89
CA ASP A 18 0.06 -1.14 -14.43
C ASP A 18 1.51 -1.00 -13.92
N ASP A 19 1.87 0.20 -13.43
CA ASP A 19 3.15 0.48 -12.78
C ASP A 19 3.36 -0.35 -11.47
N ILE A 20 2.28 -0.84 -10.85
CA ILE A 20 2.32 -1.70 -9.66
C ILE A 20 2.15 -3.17 -10.09
N LYS A 21 3.23 -3.94 -10.00
CA LYS A 21 3.25 -5.35 -10.44
C LYS A 21 2.52 -6.30 -9.50
N LYS A 22 2.66 -6.03 -8.20
CA LYS A 22 2.11 -6.83 -7.09
C LYS A 22 2.14 -5.99 -5.83
N PHE A 23 1.47 -6.48 -4.80
CA PHE A 23 1.60 -5.96 -3.46
C PHE A 23 1.72 -7.08 -2.44
N ASP A 24 2.34 -6.79 -1.31
CA ASP A 24 2.32 -7.63 -0.12
C ASP A 24 1.95 -6.82 1.11
N VAL A 25 1.56 -7.54 2.16
CA VAL A 25 1.17 -6.96 3.44
C VAL A 25 1.99 -7.62 4.54
N LYS A 26 2.60 -6.80 5.40
CA LYS A 26 3.37 -7.27 6.56
C LYS A 26 2.90 -6.60 7.83
N PHE A 27 2.54 -7.40 8.83
CA PHE A 27 2.24 -6.90 10.16
C PHE A 27 3.52 -6.84 10.99
N SER A 28 3.84 -5.66 11.50
CA SER A 28 5.01 -5.44 12.35
C SER A 28 4.86 -4.10 13.04
N PRO A 29 5.28 -3.96 14.31
CA PRO A 29 5.20 -2.68 15.00
C PRO A 29 5.91 -1.55 14.23
N ASP A 30 5.39 -0.33 14.36
CA ASP A 30 6.11 0.85 13.89
C ASP A 30 7.28 1.23 14.82
N SER A 31 7.97 2.33 14.50
CA SER A 31 9.12 2.82 15.28
C SER A 31 8.75 3.22 16.71
N THR A 32 7.47 3.39 17.03
CA THR A 32 6.96 3.71 18.36
C THR A 32 6.48 2.46 19.13
N GLY A 33 6.52 1.29 18.50
CA GLY A 33 6.04 0.03 19.06
C GLY A 33 4.55 -0.22 18.88
N MET A 34 3.84 0.64 18.14
CA MET A 34 2.41 0.49 17.89
C MET A 34 2.14 -0.58 16.82
N PRO A 35 1.08 -1.39 16.93
CA PRO A 35 0.68 -2.33 15.89
C PRO A 35 0.50 -1.60 14.55
N ALA A 36 1.16 -2.12 13.52
CA ALA A 36 1.14 -1.52 12.20
C ALA A 36 1.11 -2.58 11.11
N VAL A 37 0.55 -2.17 9.98
CA VAL A 37 0.46 -2.95 8.77
C VAL A 37 1.16 -2.20 7.64
N TRP A 38 2.17 -2.83 7.07
CA TRP A 38 2.98 -2.31 5.98
C TRP A 38 2.45 -2.88 4.67
N VAL A 39 1.91 -2.01 3.82
CA VAL A 39 1.49 -2.36 2.46
C VAL A 39 2.60 -1.98 1.50
N ASN A 40 3.28 -2.97 0.93
CA ASN A 40 4.37 -2.77 0.00
C ASN A 40 3.85 -2.91 -1.42
N LEU A 41 3.94 -1.84 -2.21
CA LEU A 41 3.58 -1.82 -3.62
C LEU A 41 4.86 -1.98 -4.45
N HIS A 42 4.97 -3.10 -5.15
CA HIS A 42 6.16 -3.41 -5.94
C HIS A 42 6.07 -2.74 -7.30
N ILE A 43 7.07 -1.93 -7.61
CA ILE A 43 7.21 -1.20 -8.86
C ILE A 43 8.53 -1.59 -9.55
N ASP A 44 8.62 -1.35 -10.85
CA ASP A 44 9.90 -1.41 -11.57
C ASP A 44 10.91 -0.43 -10.98
N ASP A 45 12.17 -0.87 -10.84
CA ASP A 45 13.28 0.04 -10.60
C ASP A 45 13.45 0.96 -11.82
N ASP A 46 13.13 2.22 -11.59
CA ASP A 46 13.16 3.27 -12.58
C ASP A 46 13.84 4.47 -11.95
N TYR A 47 15.10 4.67 -12.34
CA TYR A 47 15.94 5.72 -11.77
C TYR A 47 15.49 7.13 -12.18
N HIS A 48 14.66 7.26 -13.23
CA HIS A 48 14.16 8.54 -13.73
C HIS A 48 12.67 8.43 -14.11
N PRO A 49 11.78 8.24 -13.13
CA PRO A 49 10.37 8.09 -13.41
C PRO A 49 9.81 9.39 -13.99
N SER A 50 9.00 9.27 -15.05
CA SER A 50 8.25 10.41 -15.58
C SER A 50 7.29 10.99 -14.53
N GLU A 51 7.00 12.29 -14.60
CA GLU A 51 6.01 12.93 -13.71
C GLU A 51 4.66 12.20 -13.74
N ALA A 52 4.19 11.79 -14.92
CA ALA A 52 2.96 11.03 -15.08
C ALA A 52 2.96 9.69 -14.32
N LYS A 53 4.12 9.01 -14.22
CA LYS A 53 4.26 7.78 -13.43
C LYS A 53 4.19 8.09 -11.94
N ILE A 54 4.87 9.16 -11.49
CA ILE A 54 4.82 9.62 -10.10
C ILE A 54 3.37 9.94 -9.69
N ASP A 55 2.63 10.65 -10.54
CA ASP A 55 1.24 11.01 -10.26
C ASP A 55 0.33 9.78 -10.15
N ARG A 56 0.46 8.81 -11.06
CA ARG A 56 -0.31 7.55 -11.01
C ARG A 56 -0.02 6.76 -9.73
N LEU A 57 1.26 6.64 -9.36
CA LEU A 57 1.67 5.95 -8.13
C LEU A 57 1.18 6.68 -6.87
N GLY A 58 1.25 8.03 -6.87
CA GLY A 58 0.73 8.86 -5.79
C GLY A 58 -0.79 8.72 -5.62
N ALA A 59 -1.53 8.70 -6.72
CA ALA A 59 -2.97 8.48 -6.72
C ALA A 59 -3.34 7.10 -6.17
N ALA A 60 -2.65 6.04 -6.61
CA ALA A 60 -2.86 4.68 -6.11
C ALA A 60 -2.57 4.57 -4.60
N ARG A 61 -1.45 5.15 -4.16
CA ARG A 61 -1.08 5.21 -2.73
C ARG A 61 -2.15 5.93 -1.89
N SER A 62 -2.67 7.04 -2.40
CA SER A 62 -3.70 7.82 -1.70
C SER A 62 -5.02 7.05 -1.61
N ALA A 63 -5.46 6.43 -2.71
CA ALA A 63 -6.67 5.61 -2.74
C ALA A 63 -6.61 4.43 -1.77
N ILE A 64 -5.46 3.75 -1.68
CA ILE A 64 -5.26 2.67 -0.70
C ILE A 64 -5.30 3.24 0.72
N SER A 65 -4.59 4.35 0.97
CA SER A 65 -4.56 4.99 2.30
C SER A 65 -5.96 5.36 2.77
N ASP A 66 -6.74 6.05 1.94
CA ASP A 66 -8.09 6.49 2.27
C ASP A 66 -9.02 5.29 2.54
N LYS A 67 -8.89 4.24 1.72
CA LYS A 67 -9.66 3.01 1.90
C LYS A 67 -9.34 2.35 3.24
N LEU A 68 -8.07 2.15 3.57
CA LEU A 68 -7.66 1.48 4.81
C LEU A 68 -7.97 2.30 6.06
N LEU A 69 -7.80 3.62 6.01
CA LEU A 69 -8.16 4.52 7.12
C LEU A 69 -9.66 4.50 7.42
N SER A 70 -10.51 4.22 6.43
CA SER A 70 -11.96 4.09 6.62
C SER A 70 -12.42 2.78 7.27
N MET A 71 -11.54 1.78 7.41
CA MET A 71 -11.90 0.41 7.82
C MET A 71 -11.82 0.16 9.33
N GLU A 72 -11.51 1.18 10.13
CA GLU A 72 -11.33 1.10 11.59
C GLU A 72 -10.43 -0.09 12.00
N LEU A 73 -9.26 -0.19 11.36
CA LEU A 73 -8.30 -1.26 11.59
C LEU A 73 -7.61 -1.11 12.95
N ASP A 74 -7.28 -2.24 13.60
CA ASP A 74 -6.53 -2.24 14.85
C ASP A 74 -5.05 -1.84 14.67
N SER A 75 -4.54 -1.95 13.43
CA SER A 75 -3.16 -1.64 13.05
C SER A 75 -3.09 -0.42 12.14
N TRP A 76 -2.10 0.44 12.37
CA TRP A 76 -1.87 1.62 11.53
C TRP A 76 -1.40 1.24 10.13
N PRO A 77 -2.08 1.69 9.05
CA PRO A 77 -1.69 1.37 7.69
C PRO A 77 -0.58 2.30 7.20
N TYR A 78 0.50 1.72 6.71
CA TYR A 78 1.61 2.42 6.08
C TYR A 78 1.87 1.88 4.68
N ILE A 79 1.72 2.75 3.68
CA ILE A 79 1.87 2.39 2.26
C ILE A 79 3.25 2.80 1.78
N ARG A 80 4.00 1.84 1.24
CA ARG A 80 5.37 2.01 0.73
C ARG A 80 5.43 1.60 -0.74
N LEU A 81 6.24 2.33 -1.51
CA LEU A 81 6.69 1.89 -2.82
C LEU A 81 8.01 1.15 -2.61
N VAL A 82 8.13 -0.05 -3.15
CA VAL A 82 9.34 -0.86 -3.11
C VAL A 82 9.74 -1.24 -4.53
N THR A 83 11.02 -1.13 -4.84
CA THR A 83 11.58 -1.55 -6.14
C THR A 83 12.00 -3.01 -6.05
N ASP A 84 11.61 -3.81 -7.04
CA ASP A 84 12.09 -5.19 -7.24
C ASP A 84 13.29 -5.27 -8.20
#